data_AF-A0A7J6FGJ7-F1
#
_entry.id   AF-A0A7J6FGJ7-F1
#
_cell.length_a   1.000
_cell.length_b   1.000
_cell.length_c   1.000
_cell.angle_alpha   90.00
_cell.angle_beta   90.00
_cell.angle_gamma   90.00
#
_symmetry.space_group_name_H-M   'P 1'
#
loop_
_entity.id
_entity.type
_entity.pdbx_description
1 polymer ?
#
loop_
_entity_poly.entity_id
_entity_poly.type
_entity_poly.pdbx_seq_one_letter_code
_entity_poly.pdbx_strand_id
1 'polypeptide(L)'
;MEDTRSDTVFDSLNLNPQLFINEVLNTTIFFDSRGVAVIHKMIISVLDKRLAMWEQYCLNHCFEVPEGFSLPKTIQHCGLRNSLAFQVGEPTSNNSICQDALSNPDLDARLDSLRNKLSLVGKESAALNRELRALEQQSVPSSHFAGLINEALHVYEENSFDGLFQEMAKTVSELKAKMAKLKTNRMEETERKKTERLFTLSRDASTFDHCSGFTGSKLEDLQDFLVQMKKM
;
A
#
# COMPACT_ATOMS: atom_id res chain seq x y z
N MET A 1 48.05 1.98 -15.24
CA MET A 1 47.22 1.38 -16.28
C MET A 1 46.42 0.30 -15.59
N GLU A 2 45.27 0.69 -15.04
CA GLU A 2 44.31 -0.25 -14.47
C GLU A 2 43.43 -0.72 -15.62
N ASP A 3 43.88 -1.75 -16.34
CA ASP A 3 43.03 -2.52 -17.24
C ASP A 3 42.09 -3.33 -16.34
N THR A 4 41.02 -2.68 -15.90
CA THR A 4 40.07 -3.27 -14.96
C THR A 4 39.36 -4.44 -15.63
N ARG A 5 39.09 -5.48 -14.84
CA ARG A 5 38.27 -6.65 -15.20
C ARG A 5 36.96 -6.33 -15.94
N SER A 6 36.48 -5.09 -15.89
CA SER A 6 35.40 -4.57 -16.71
C SER A 6 35.63 -4.81 -18.20
N ASP A 7 36.83 -4.54 -18.72
CA ASP A 7 37.09 -4.55 -20.16
C ASP A 7 37.04 -5.97 -20.70
N THR A 8 37.56 -6.94 -19.94
CA THR A 8 37.39 -8.37 -20.25
C THR A 8 35.94 -8.82 -20.26
N VAL A 9 35.07 -8.23 -19.42
CA VAL A 9 33.64 -8.56 -19.40
C VAL A 9 32.93 -7.96 -20.62
N PHE A 10 33.21 -6.71 -20.96
CA PHE A 10 32.62 -6.05 -22.14
C PHE A 10 33.10 -6.67 -23.46
N ASP A 11 34.39 -7.02 -23.56
CA ASP A 11 34.95 -7.77 -24.69
C ASP A 11 34.32 -9.16 -24.82
N SER A 12 34.11 -9.86 -23.70
CA SER A 12 33.45 -11.18 -23.71
C SER A 12 32.00 -11.12 -24.21
N LEU A 13 31.34 -9.96 -24.06
CA LEU A 13 29.99 -9.68 -24.53
C LEU A 13 30.00 -8.98 -25.91
N ASN A 14 31.18 -8.70 -26.46
CA ASN A 14 31.39 -7.98 -27.71
C ASN A 14 30.72 -6.58 -27.71
N LEU A 15 30.63 -5.96 -26.53
CA LEU A 15 30.03 -4.66 -26.30
C LEU A 15 31.15 -3.63 -26.14
N ASN A 16 31.03 -2.46 -26.79
CA ASN A 16 31.96 -1.37 -26.55
C ASN A 16 31.53 -0.63 -25.26
N PRO A 17 32.38 -0.57 -24.23
CA PRO A 17 32.03 0.01 -22.94
C PRO A 17 31.69 1.50 -23.03
N GLN A 18 32.34 2.26 -23.92
CA GLN A 18 32.01 3.68 -24.11
C GLN A 18 30.67 3.87 -24.84
N LEU A 19 30.34 3.01 -25.81
CA LEU A 19 29.03 3.05 -26.46
C LEU A 19 27.92 2.67 -25.49
N PHE A 20 28.15 1.62 -24.68
CA PHE A 20 27.20 1.19 -23.65
C PHE A 20 26.94 2.29 -22.62
N ILE A 21 27.99 2.94 -22.11
CA ILE A 21 27.85 4.03 -21.14
C ILE A 21 27.18 5.26 -21.77
N ASN A 22 27.53 5.63 -23.01
CA ASN A 22 26.89 6.75 -23.70
C ASN A 22 25.41 6.48 -24.00
N GLU A 23 25.05 5.26 -24.36
CA GLU A 23 23.65 4.87 -24.56
C GLU A 23 22.88 4.89 -23.24
N VAL A 24 23.44 4.32 -22.17
CA VAL A 24 22.84 4.35 -20.83
C VAL A 24 22.67 5.78 -20.35
N LEU A 25 23.66 6.66 -20.52
CA LEU A 25 23.60 8.07 -20.13
C LEU A 25 22.59 8.87 -20.96
N ASN A 26 22.56 8.69 -22.28
CA ASN A 26 21.57 9.34 -23.14
C ASN A 26 20.14 8.86 -22.84
N THR A 27 19.98 7.63 -22.35
CA THR A 27 18.67 7.04 -22.03
C THR A 27 18.24 7.29 -20.58
N THR A 28 19.17 7.47 -19.63
CA THR A 28 18.85 7.85 -18.25
C THR A 28 18.44 9.32 -18.12
N ILE A 29 18.80 10.19 -19.07
CA ILE A 29 18.18 11.53 -19.18
C ILE A 29 16.66 11.40 -19.51
N PHE A 30 16.21 10.24 -19.98
CA PHE A 30 14.81 9.90 -20.23
C PHE A 30 14.31 8.88 -19.19
N PHE A 31 14.24 9.31 -17.91
CA PHE A 31 13.75 8.51 -16.77
C PHE A 31 12.32 8.01 -17.00
N ASP A 32 12.19 6.84 -17.62
CA ASP A 32 11.01 5.99 -17.65
C ASP A 32 11.47 4.58 -18.08
N SER A 33 10.80 3.57 -17.54
CA SER A 33 10.87 2.11 -17.81
C SER A 33 11.37 1.63 -19.20
N ARG A 34 11.25 2.48 -20.22
CA ARG A 34 11.77 2.30 -21.59
C ARG A 34 13.28 2.05 -21.64
N GLY A 35 14.10 2.76 -20.87
CA GLY A 35 15.55 2.55 -20.88
C GLY A 35 15.94 1.14 -20.40
N VAL A 36 15.32 0.71 -19.30
CA VAL A 36 15.49 -0.65 -18.76
C VAL A 36 15.00 -1.70 -19.75
N ALA A 37 13.89 -1.45 -20.44
CA ALA A 37 13.35 -2.37 -21.44
C ALA A 37 14.28 -2.55 -22.65
N VAL A 38 14.96 -1.48 -23.10
CA VAL A 38 15.94 -1.55 -24.20
C VAL A 38 17.15 -2.37 -23.79
N ILE A 39 17.71 -2.11 -22.60
CA ILE A 39 18.85 -2.88 -22.07
C ILE A 39 18.49 -4.36 -21.92
N HIS A 40 17.32 -4.65 -21.34
CA HIS A 40 16.82 -6.02 -21.18
C HIS A 40 16.69 -6.75 -22.53
N LYS A 41 16.12 -6.09 -23.55
CA LYS A 41 16.03 -6.64 -24.91
C LYS A 41 17.41 -6.89 -25.52
N MET A 42 18.36 -5.99 -25.30
CA MET A 42 19.71 -6.15 -25.83
C MET A 42 20.43 -7.34 -25.19
N ILE A 43 20.32 -7.49 -23.87
CA ILE A 43 20.88 -8.63 -23.13
C ILE A 43 20.27 -9.95 -23.62
N ILE A 44 18.93 -10.04 -23.72
CA ILE A 44 18.26 -11.24 -24.23
C ILE A 44 18.73 -11.56 -25.65
N SER A 45 18.79 -10.58 -26.55
CA SER A 45 19.21 -10.81 -27.93
C SER A 45 20.65 -11.34 -28.05
N VAL A 46 21.56 -10.84 -27.22
CA VAL A 46 22.95 -11.33 -27.19
C VAL A 46 23.01 -12.75 -26.62
N LEU A 47 22.28 -13.03 -25.54
CA LEU A 47 22.23 -14.37 -24.93
C LEU A 47 21.62 -15.40 -25.87
N ASP A 48 20.49 -15.09 -26.52
CA ASP A 48 19.82 -15.99 -27.47
C ASP A 48 20.75 -16.38 -28.62
N LYS A 49 21.48 -15.42 -29.19
CA LYS A 49 22.45 -15.71 -30.27
C LYS A 49 23.56 -16.64 -29.80
N ARG A 50 24.10 -16.42 -28.60
CA ARG A 50 25.18 -17.26 -28.06
C ARG A 50 24.69 -18.65 -27.66
N LEU A 51 23.49 -18.74 -27.09
CA LEU A 51 22.85 -20.00 -26.75
C LEU A 51 22.53 -20.81 -28.00
N ALA A 52 22.06 -20.17 -29.08
CA ALA A 52 21.82 -20.85 -30.36
C ALA A 52 23.12 -21.43 -30.96
N MET A 53 24.23 -20.67 -30.93
CA MET A 53 25.54 -21.19 -31.35
C MET A 53 26.02 -22.35 -30.47
N TRP A 54 25.80 -22.25 -29.15
CA TRP A 54 26.17 -23.29 -28.20
C TRP A 54 25.33 -24.56 -28.38
N GLU A 55 24.03 -24.43 -28.64
CA GLU A 55 23.13 -25.54 -28.96
C GLU A 55 23.59 -26.26 -30.22
N GLN A 56 23.86 -25.52 -31.30
CA GLN A 56 24.35 -26.09 -32.54
C GLN A 56 25.69 -26.81 -32.35
N TYR A 57 26.62 -26.21 -31.59
CA TYR A 57 27.88 -26.86 -31.24
C TYR A 57 27.66 -28.16 -30.47
N CYS A 58 26.78 -28.15 -29.46
CA CYS A 58 26.46 -29.33 -28.67
C CYS A 58 25.85 -30.44 -29.52
N LEU A 59 24.92 -30.11 -30.42
CA LEU A 59 24.30 -31.09 -31.32
C LEU A 59 25.33 -31.74 -32.26
N ASN A 60 26.24 -30.94 -32.81
CA ASN A 60 27.23 -31.42 -33.78
C ASN A 60 28.46 -32.09 -33.15
N HIS A 61 28.75 -31.86 -31.86
CA HIS A 61 30.03 -32.29 -31.29
C HIS A 61 29.94 -32.97 -29.94
N CYS A 62 28.95 -32.62 -29.11
CA CYS A 62 28.81 -33.23 -27.79
C CYS A 62 27.85 -34.41 -27.81
N PHE A 63 26.80 -34.33 -28.65
CA PHE A 63 25.73 -35.32 -28.72
C PHE A 63 25.69 -36.10 -30.04
N GLU A 64 26.52 -35.71 -31.02
CA GLU A 64 26.67 -36.49 -32.24
C GLU A 64 27.41 -37.79 -31.95
N VAL A 65 26.89 -38.90 -32.47
CA VAL A 65 27.54 -40.20 -32.37
C VAL A 65 28.58 -40.28 -33.49
N PRO A 66 29.89 -40.45 -33.17
CA PRO A 66 30.93 -40.49 -34.19
C PRO A 66 30.69 -41.57 -35.26
N GLU A 67 31.03 -41.25 -36.50
CA GLU A 67 30.88 -42.18 -37.62
C GLU A 67 31.61 -43.52 -37.33
N GLY A 68 30.86 -44.62 -37.41
CA GLY A 68 31.34 -45.96 -37.06
C GLY A 68 30.84 -46.50 -35.71
N PHE A 69 30.24 -45.66 -34.87
CA PHE A 69 29.53 -46.10 -33.68
C PHE A 69 28.03 -46.18 -33.99
N SER A 70 27.47 -47.39 -34.00
CA SER A 70 26.03 -47.59 -34.04
C SER A 70 25.57 -48.20 -32.73
N LEU A 71 24.53 -47.64 -32.13
CA LEU A 71 23.91 -48.23 -30.95
C LEU A 71 23.42 -49.65 -31.31
N PRO A 72 23.79 -50.70 -30.55
CA PRO A 72 23.28 -52.04 -30.79
C PRO A 72 21.75 -52.04 -30.68
N LYS A 73 21.05 -52.39 -31.75
CA LYS A 73 19.57 -52.41 -31.82
C LYS A 73 18.92 -53.27 -30.71
N THR A 74 19.68 -54.18 -30.11
CA THR A 74 19.24 -55.10 -29.05
C THR A 74 18.99 -54.40 -27.69
N ILE A 75 19.51 -53.18 -27.47
CA ILE A 75 19.29 -52.44 -26.21
C ILE A 75 17.86 -51.89 -26.13
N GLN A 76 17.12 -51.85 -27.24
CA GLN A 76 15.73 -51.39 -27.22
C GLN A 76 14.77 -52.40 -26.57
N HIS A 77 15.14 -53.69 -26.49
CA HIS A 77 14.32 -54.73 -25.87
C HIS A 77 14.83 -55.23 -24.52
N CYS A 78 16.06 -54.89 -24.13
CA CYS A 78 16.57 -55.19 -22.79
C CYS A 78 17.04 -53.88 -22.16
N GLY A 79 16.34 -53.44 -21.12
CA GLY A 79 16.63 -52.23 -20.33
C GLY A 79 17.93 -52.30 -19.54
N LEU A 80 19.06 -52.53 -20.21
CA LEU A 80 20.39 -52.51 -19.62
C LEU A 80 20.93 -51.07 -19.68
N ARG A 81 20.63 -50.30 -18.62
CA ARG A 81 21.46 -49.17 -18.25
C ARG A 81 22.78 -49.70 -17.69
N ASN A 82 23.87 -49.29 -18.32
CA ASN A 82 25.25 -49.31 -17.85
C ASN A 82 25.75 -50.66 -17.32
N SER A 83 26.23 -51.51 -18.21
CA SER A 83 27.34 -52.40 -17.89
C SER A 83 28.46 -52.14 -18.90
N LEU A 84 29.49 -51.45 -18.43
CA LEU A 84 30.83 -51.44 -19.03
C LEU A 84 31.39 -52.87 -18.91
N ALA A 85 30.85 -53.79 -19.70
CA ALA A 85 31.41 -55.12 -19.88
C ALA A 85 32.25 -55.07 -21.15
N PHE A 86 33.55 -54.83 -20.92
CA PHE A 86 34.64 -55.07 -21.85
C PHE A 86 34.44 -56.39 -22.59
N GLN A 87 34.39 -56.30 -23.92
CA GLN A 87 34.18 -57.41 -24.82
C GLN A 87 35.45 -58.26 -24.90
N VAL A 88 35.38 -59.52 -24.46
CA VAL A 88 36.37 -60.54 -24.83
C VAL A 88 35.63 -61.76 -25.37
N GLY A 89 35.91 -62.08 -26.63
CA GLY A 89 36.02 -63.44 -27.13
C GLY A 89 34.75 -64.29 -27.25
N GLU A 90 34.32 -64.44 -28.50
CA GLU A 90 33.68 -65.60 -29.13
C GLU A 90 32.16 -65.86 -29.04
N PRO A 91 31.57 -66.41 -30.14
CA PRO A 91 30.14 -66.62 -30.28
C PRO A 91 29.78 -68.06 -29.91
N THR A 92 28.91 -68.26 -28.93
CA THR A 92 28.14 -69.51 -28.86
C THR A 92 26.75 -69.20 -28.32
N SER A 93 25.78 -69.42 -29.21
CA SER A 93 24.43 -69.92 -28.96
C SER A 93 24.08 -70.06 -27.48
N ASN A 94 23.05 -69.30 -27.05
CA ASN A 94 21.86 -69.76 -26.33
C ASN A 94 21.13 -68.53 -25.74
N ASN A 95 20.15 -68.02 -26.49
CA ASN A 95 19.24 -66.96 -26.05
C ASN A 95 18.28 -67.52 -25.00
N SER A 96 18.49 -67.28 -23.69
CA SER A 96 17.39 -67.40 -22.70
C SER A 96 17.70 -66.99 -21.23
N ILE A 97 18.94 -66.70 -20.83
CA ILE A 97 19.28 -66.78 -19.38
C ILE A 97 19.11 -65.46 -18.58
N CYS A 98 18.68 -64.34 -19.18
CA CYS A 98 18.80 -63.03 -18.52
C CYS A 98 17.47 -62.28 -18.26
N GLN A 99 16.37 -62.97 -17.93
CA GLN A 99 15.14 -62.29 -17.47
C GLN A 99 14.92 -62.38 -15.95
N ASP A 100 15.27 -63.49 -15.30
CA ASP A 100 15.01 -63.67 -13.85
C ASP A 100 16.04 -62.99 -12.93
N ALA A 101 17.20 -62.55 -13.46
CA ALA A 101 18.29 -62.00 -12.65
C ALA A 101 18.24 -60.47 -12.46
N LEU A 102 17.32 -59.75 -13.12
CA LEU A 102 17.27 -58.28 -13.10
C LEU A 102 16.14 -57.69 -12.23
N SER A 103 15.11 -58.48 -11.92
CA SER A 103 14.05 -58.07 -10.99
C SER A 103 14.56 -58.29 -9.57
N ASN A 104 15.12 -57.25 -8.95
CA ASN A 104 15.45 -57.28 -7.52
C ASN A 104 14.19 -56.92 -6.73
N PRO A 105 13.50 -57.90 -6.10
CA PRO A 105 12.23 -57.65 -5.41
C PRO A 105 12.37 -56.66 -4.24
N ASP A 106 13.56 -56.52 -3.65
CA ASP A 106 13.82 -55.52 -2.61
C ASP A 106 13.82 -54.09 -3.18
N LEU A 107 14.40 -53.90 -4.37
CA LEU A 107 14.42 -52.60 -5.03
C LEU A 107 13.01 -52.17 -5.44
N ASP A 108 12.23 -53.11 -5.96
CA ASP A 108 10.84 -52.87 -6.35
C ASP A 108 9.98 -52.54 -5.11
N ALA A 109 10.14 -53.27 -4.00
CA ALA A 109 9.46 -52.98 -2.75
C ALA A 109 9.80 -51.59 -2.18
N ARG A 110 11.07 -51.18 -2.28
CA ARG A 110 11.50 -49.82 -1.89
C ARG A 110 10.90 -48.75 -2.79
N LEU A 111 10.85 -49.00 -4.10
CA LEU A 111 10.27 -48.08 -5.07
C LEU A 111 8.77 -47.89 -4.81
N ASP A 112 8.06 -48.97 -4.52
CA ASP A 112 6.64 -48.91 -4.16
C ASP A 112 6.42 -48.22 -2.81
N SER A 113 7.29 -48.46 -1.83
CA SER A 113 7.28 -47.71 -0.56
C SER A 113 7.43 -46.19 -0.79
N LEU A 114 8.35 -45.78 -1.67
CA LEU A 114 8.57 -44.37 -2.00
C LEU A 114 7.40 -43.77 -2.77
N ARG A 115 6.83 -44.49 -3.74
CA ARG A 115 5.62 -44.06 -4.47
C ARG A 115 4.45 -43.85 -3.53
N ASN A 116 4.26 -44.76 -2.58
CA ASN A 116 3.21 -44.66 -1.57
C ASN A 116 3.43 -43.47 -0.63
N LYS A 117 4.66 -43.24 -0.16
CA LYS A 117 5.00 -42.04 0.64
C LYS A 117 4.78 -40.75 -0.13
N LEU A 118 5.16 -40.69 -1.41
CA LEU A 118 4.95 -39.52 -2.25
C LEU A 118 3.46 -39.24 -2.46
N SER A 119 2.66 -40.28 -2.68
CA SER A 119 1.20 -40.16 -2.76
C SER A 119 0.59 -39.65 -1.46
N LEU A 120 1.07 -40.13 -0.32
CA LEU A 120 0.63 -39.68 1.00
C LEU A 120 0.98 -38.20 1.23
N VAL A 121 2.23 -37.81 1.03
CA VAL A 121 2.69 -36.41 1.14
C VAL A 121 1.94 -35.50 0.17
N GLY A 122 1.63 -35.98 -1.04
CA GLY A 122 0.80 -35.24 -2.00
C GLY A 122 -0.61 -34.96 -1.48
N LYS A 123 -1.24 -35.94 -0.81
CA LYS A 123 -2.55 -35.77 -0.18
C LYS A 123 -2.49 -34.81 1.01
N GLU A 124 -1.49 -34.94 1.87
CA GLU A 124 -1.27 -34.06 3.02
C GLU A 124 -1.00 -32.61 2.57
N SER A 125 -0.15 -32.41 1.56
CA SER A 125 0.10 -31.10 0.96
C SER A 125 -1.17 -30.48 0.38
N ALA A 126 -1.99 -31.27 -0.31
CA ALA A 126 -3.29 -30.80 -0.82
C ALA A 126 -4.26 -30.45 0.32
N ALA A 127 -4.24 -31.16 1.44
CA ALA A 127 -5.04 -30.82 2.63
C ALA A 127 -4.56 -29.50 3.25
N LEU A 128 -3.26 -29.37 3.51
CA LEU A 128 -2.65 -28.16 4.08
C LEU A 128 -2.91 -26.93 3.21
N ASN A 129 -2.84 -27.07 1.89
CA ASN A 129 -3.11 -25.96 0.97
C ASN A 129 -4.59 -25.52 1.00
N ARG A 130 -5.53 -26.46 1.23
CA ARG A 130 -6.94 -26.11 1.46
C ARG A 130 -7.12 -25.33 2.77
N GLU A 131 -6.45 -25.76 3.84
CA GLU A 131 -6.47 -25.06 5.13
C GLU A 131 -5.87 -23.67 5.02
N LEU A 132 -4.74 -23.51 4.33
CA LEU A 132 -4.09 -22.23 4.11
C LEU A 132 -5.02 -21.27 3.35
N ARG A 133 -5.70 -21.74 2.29
CA ARG A 133 -6.71 -20.91 1.59
C ARG A 133 -7.90 -20.55 2.46
N ALA A 134 -8.36 -21.45 3.32
CA ALA A 134 -9.44 -21.16 4.26
C ALA A 134 -9.01 -20.08 5.27
N LEU A 135 -7.78 -20.15 5.77
CA LEU A 135 -7.19 -19.13 6.64
C LEU A 135 -7.01 -17.79 5.93
N GLU A 136 -6.54 -17.78 4.68
CA GLU A 136 -6.47 -16.58 3.86
C GLU A 136 -7.84 -15.93 3.71
N GLN A 137 -8.87 -16.72 3.38
CA GLN A 137 -10.25 -16.24 3.27
C GLN A 137 -10.81 -15.72 4.61
N GLN A 138 -10.37 -16.26 5.74
CA GLN A 138 -10.69 -15.72 7.06
C GLN A 138 -9.89 -14.47 7.43
N SER A 139 -8.78 -14.20 6.74
CA SER A 139 -7.98 -12.98 6.91
C SER A 139 -8.46 -11.82 6.01
N VAL A 140 -9.09 -12.10 4.86
CA VAL A 140 -9.72 -11.10 3.98
C VAL A 140 -10.78 -10.20 4.69
N PRO A 141 -11.57 -10.65 5.68
CA PRO A 141 -12.40 -9.78 6.50
C PRO A 141 -11.62 -8.64 7.18
N SER A 142 -10.31 -8.79 7.41
CA SER A 142 -9.45 -7.70 7.87
C SER A 142 -9.40 -6.54 6.88
N SER A 143 -9.39 -6.82 5.57
CA SER A 143 -9.45 -5.76 4.55
C SER A 143 -10.84 -5.12 4.48
N HIS A 144 -11.91 -5.89 4.71
CA HIS A 144 -13.27 -5.34 4.83
C HIS A 144 -13.40 -4.43 6.05
N PHE A 145 -12.85 -4.83 7.20
CA PHE A 145 -12.79 -3.99 8.40
C PHE A 145 -11.94 -2.73 8.18
N ALA A 146 -10.81 -2.84 7.48
CA ALA A 146 -10.01 -1.67 7.10
C ALA A 146 -10.81 -0.71 6.20
N GLY A 147 -11.59 -1.24 5.25
CA GLY A 147 -12.51 -0.47 4.41
C GLY A 147 -13.59 0.24 5.22
N LEU A 148 -14.27 -0.46 6.13
CA LEU A 148 -15.28 0.12 7.03
C LEU A 148 -14.71 1.18 7.97
N ILE A 149 -13.50 0.97 8.51
CA ILE A 149 -12.81 1.95 9.36
C ILE A 149 -12.48 3.20 8.55
N ASN A 150 -12.01 3.03 7.32
CA ASN A 150 -11.69 4.15 6.44
C ASN A 150 -12.94 4.94 6.02
N GLU A 151 -14.05 4.25 5.75
CA GLU A 151 -15.35 4.87 5.46
C GLU A 151 -15.87 5.66 6.66
N ALA A 152 -15.80 5.10 7.88
CA ALA A 152 -16.18 5.80 9.10
C ALA A 152 -15.28 7.01 9.41
N LEU A 153 -13.98 6.91 9.10
CA LEU A 153 -13.02 8.03 9.20
C LEU A 153 -13.38 9.15 8.22
N HIS A 154 -13.69 8.80 6.97
CA HIS A 154 -14.09 9.76 5.95
C HIS A 154 -15.36 10.53 6.34
N VAL A 155 -16.35 9.85 6.94
CA VAL A 155 -17.57 10.52 7.46
C VAL A 155 -17.23 11.54 8.56
N TYR A 156 -16.16 11.32 9.34
CA TYR A 156 -15.71 12.26 10.35
C TYR A 156 -14.95 13.45 9.75
N GLU A 157 -14.15 13.21 8.71
CA GLU A 157 -13.42 14.25 7.97
C GLU A 157 -14.37 15.15 7.14
N GLU A 158 -15.39 14.57 6.50
CA GLU A 158 -16.42 15.31 5.75
C GLU A 158 -17.28 16.17 6.68
N ASN A 159 -17.63 15.66 7.86
CA ASN A 159 -18.30 16.43 8.90
C ASN A 159 -17.29 17.23 9.72
N SER A 160 -16.51 18.11 9.05
CA SER A 160 -15.48 18.95 9.68
C SER A 160 -16.03 19.68 10.90
N PHE A 161 -15.88 19.02 12.04
CA PHE A 161 -16.42 19.45 13.31
C PHE A 161 -15.69 20.71 13.77
N ASP A 162 -14.40 20.79 13.42
CA ASP A 162 -13.55 21.97 13.62
C ASP A 162 -14.04 23.18 12.84
N GLY A 163 -14.43 23.01 11.56
CA GLY A 163 -15.01 24.09 10.75
C GLY A 163 -16.34 24.58 11.31
N LEU A 164 -17.21 23.65 11.74
CA LEU A 164 -18.50 23.98 12.33
C LEU A 164 -18.37 24.68 13.68
N PHE A 165 -17.44 24.24 14.54
CA PHE A 165 -17.15 24.90 15.81
C PHE A 165 -16.54 26.28 15.61
N GLN A 166 -15.69 26.45 14.61
CA GLN A 166 -15.08 27.74 14.30
C GLN A 166 -16.14 28.74 13.80
N GLU A 167 -17.04 28.33 12.91
CA GLU A 167 -18.14 29.18 12.44
C GLU A 167 -19.17 29.46 13.57
N MET A 168 -19.44 28.49 14.45
CA MET A 168 -20.28 28.72 15.62
C MET A 168 -19.65 29.71 16.61
N ALA A 169 -18.35 29.57 16.89
CA ALA A 169 -17.62 30.48 17.76
C ALA A 169 -17.61 31.91 17.19
N LYS A 170 -17.47 32.04 15.86
CA LYS A 170 -17.53 33.31 15.14
C LYS A 170 -18.92 33.95 15.21
N THR A 171 -19.97 33.20 14.91
CA THR A 171 -21.36 33.70 14.99
C THR A 171 -21.76 34.11 16.41
N VAL A 172 -21.35 33.34 17.43
CA VAL A 172 -21.55 33.72 18.85
C VAL A 172 -20.80 35.01 19.18
N SER A 173 -19.58 35.17 18.69
CA SER A 173 -18.77 36.38 18.90
C SER A 173 -19.41 37.61 18.25
N GLU A 174 -19.90 37.47 17.02
CA GLU A 174 -20.62 38.54 16.31
C GLU A 174 -21.92 38.92 17.01
N LEU A 175 -22.69 37.95 17.50
CA LEU A 175 -23.92 38.19 18.26
C LEU A 175 -23.63 38.97 19.54
N LYS A 176 -22.61 38.57 20.30
CA LYS A 176 -22.20 39.25 21.53
C LYS A 176 -21.79 40.69 21.27
N ALA A 177 -21.04 40.94 20.20
CA ALA A 177 -20.65 42.29 19.80
C ALA A 177 -21.87 43.15 19.42
N LYS A 178 -22.81 42.61 18.64
CA LYS A 178 -24.05 43.31 18.27
C LYS A 178 -24.93 43.59 19.49
N MET A 179 -25.02 42.67 20.44
CA MET A 179 -25.80 42.85 21.66
C MET A 179 -25.18 43.93 22.57
N ALA A 180 -23.86 43.99 22.67
CA ALA A 180 -23.15 45.06 23.38
C ALA A 180 -23.37 46.43 22.71
N LYS A 181 -23.31 46.49 21.38
CA LYS A 181 -23.61 47.70 20.60
C LYS A 181 -25.07 48.14 20.74
N LEU A 182 -26.01 47.21 20.73
CA LEU A 182 -27.44 47.51 20.94
C LEU A 182 -27.69 48.06 22.36
N LYS A 183 -27.02 47.48 23.37
CA LYS A 183 -27.14 47.92 24.77
C LYS A 183 -26.59 49.33 24.97
N THR A 184 -25.46 49.66 24.36
CA THR A 184 -24.88 51.02 24.38
C THR A 184 -25.76 52.02 23.66
N ASN A 185 -26.22 51.71 22.44
CA ASN A 185 -27.17 52.55 21.70
C ASN A 185 -28.45 52.84 22.51
N ARG A 186 -29.00 51.82 23.18
CA ARG A 186 -30.22 51.98 24.00
C ARG A 186 -29.98 52.90 25.21
N MET A 187 -28.82 52.79 25.85
CA MET A 187 -28.43 53.66 26.97
C MET A 187 -28.22 55.10 26.50
N GLU A 188 -27.51 55.30 25.40
CA GLU A 188 -27.31 56.62 24.78
C GLU A 188 -28.65 57.25 24.36
N GLU A 189 -29.58 56.47 23.81
CA GLU A 189 -30.90 56.97 23.44
C GLU A 189 -31.75 57.34 24.66
N THR A 190 -31.67 56.57 25.76
CA THR A 190 -32.35 56.93 27.01
C THR A 190 -31.75 58.19 27.63
N GLU A 191 -30.44 58.35 27.59
CA GLU A 191 -29.77 59.56 28.07
C GLU A 191 -30.13 60.75 27.19
N ARG A 192 -30.11 60.61 25.86
CA ARG A 192 -30.55 61.65 24.92
C ARG A 192 -31.99 62.09 25.18
N LYS A 193 -32.91 61.15 25.41
CA LYS A 193 -34.31 61.45 25.77
C LYS A 193 -34.44 62.16 27.12
N LYS A 194 -33.59 61.84 28.11
CA LYS A 194 -33.54 62.57 29.38
C LYS A 194 -33.00 63.98 29.19
N THR A 195 -31.91 64.15 28.43
CA THR A 195 -31.35 65.48 28.17
C THR A 195 -32.35 66.35 27.39
N GLU A 196 -33.03 65.78 26.40
CA GLU A 196 -34.07 66.46 25.63
C GLU A 196 -35.26 66.87 26.53
N ARG A 197 -35.71 65.98 27.43
CA ARG A 197 -36.71 66.33 28.46
C ARG A 197 -36.24 67.45 29.39
N LEU A 198 -34.97 67.45 29.81
CA LEU A 198 -34.41 68.51 30.64
C LEU A 198 -34.29 69.84 29.87
N PHE A 199 -33.94 69.80 28.59
CA PHE A 199 -33.93 70.98 27.73
C PHE A 199 -35.33 71.53 27.46
N THR A 200 -36.34 70.68 27.26
CA THR A 200 -37.74 71.13 27.17
C THR A 200 -38.25 71.67 28.50
N LEU A 201 -37.95 71.01 29.62
CA LEU A 201 -38.33 71.50 30.96
C LEU A 201 -37.64 72.84 31.28
N SER A 202 -36.40 73.03 30.85
CA SER A 202 -35.67 74.29 31.00
C SER A 202 -36.21 75.40 30.08
N ARG A 203 -36.78 75.04 28.92
CA ARG A 203 -37.45 75.97 28.02
C ARG A 203 -38.82 76.38 28.59
N ASP A 204 -39.55 75.42 29.13
CA ASP A 204 -40.88 75.62 29.72
C ASP A 204 -40.82 76.26 31.10
N ALA A 205 -39.73 76.10 31.86
CA ALA A 205 -39.47 76.79 33.13
C ALA A 205 -39.19 78.29 32.97
N SER A 206 -38.90 78.77 31.75
CA SER A 206 -38.83 80.21 31.47
C SER A 206 -40.20 80.85 31.21
N THR A 207 -41.26 80.05 31.19
CA THR A 207 -42.63 80.49 30.93
C THR A 207 -43.65 79.69 31.76
N PHE A 208 -43.53 79.65 33.09
CA PHE A 208 -44.75 79.65 33.89
C PHE A 208 -44.56 80.22 35.30
N ASP A 209 -45.21 81.36 35.41
CA ASP A 209 -45.76 82.08 36.54
C ASP A 209 -45.97 81.33 37.87
N HIS A 210 -45.88 82.14 38.93
CA HIS A 210 -46.19 81.83 40.33
C HIS A 210 -47.50 81.04 40.47
N CYS A 211 -47.43 79.81 41.00
CA CYS A 211 -48.48 79.32 41.88
C CYS A 211 -47.99 78.20 42.80
N SER A 212 -48.15 78.46 44.09
CA SER A 212 -47.87 77.63 45.24
C SER A 212 -48.59 76.27 45.20
N GLY A 213 -47.87 75.19 45.51
CA GLY A 213 -48.51 73.93 45.91
C GLY A 213 -47.52 72.78 46.09
N PHE A 214 -47.49 72.23 47.31
CA PHE A 214 -46.78 71.01 47.75
C PHE A 214 -45.32 71.15 48.23
N THR A 215 -45.12 71.91 49.30
CA THR A 215 -44.08 71.64 50.29
C THR A 215 -44.76 71.08 51.55
N GLY A 216 -44.71 69.76 51.77
CA GLY A 216 -45.44 69.19 52.90
C GLY A 216 -45.19 67.73 53.29
N SER A 217 -44.17 67.06 52.78
CA SER A 217 -43.75 65.74 53.31
C SER A 217 -42.39 65.86 53.99
N LYS A 218 -42.35 65.55 55.28
CA LYS A 218 -41.11 65.59 56.08
C LYS A 218 -40.27 64.36 55.75
N LEU A 219 -38.95 64.53 55.78
CA LEU A 219 -37.94 63.53 55.42
C LEU A 219 -38.08 62.23 56.24
N GLU A 220 -38.58 62.32 57.47
CA GLU A 220 -38.87 61.18 58.34
C GLU A 220 -39.87 60.16 57.74
N ASP A 221 -40.88 60.61 56.98
CA ASP A 221 -41.91 59.72 56.42
C ASP A 221 -41.32 58.79 55.33
N LEU A 222 -40.26 59.23 54.65
CA LEU A 222 -39.52 58.45 53.66
C LEU A 222 -38.58 57.43 54.30
N GLN A 223 -38.05 57.76 55.49
CA GLN A 223 -37.18 56.87 56.26
C GLN A 223 -37.97 55.64 56.76
N ASP A 224 -39.20 55.86 57.25
CA ASP A 224 -40.08 54.78 57.73
C ASP A 224 -40.52 53.83 56.62
N PHE A 225 -40.76 54.36 55.41
CA PHE A 225 -41.09 53.55 54.24
C PHE A 225 -39.92 52.63 53.82
N LEU A 226 -38.68 53.14 53.90
CA LEU A 226 -37.46 52.37 53.61
C LEU A 226 -37.24 51.24 54.63
N VAL A 227 -37.55 51.48 55.90
CA VAL A 227 -37.46 50.46 56.96
C VAL A 227 -38.50 49.37 56.78
N GLN A 228 -39.73 49.70 56.35
CA GLN A 228 -40.75 48.70 56.05
C GLN A 228 -40.38 47.83 54.86
N MET A 229 -39.82 48.42 53.80
CA MET A 229 -39.48 47.69 52.57
C MET A 229 -38.32 46.70 52.74
N LYS A 230 -37.46 46.92 53.74
CA LYS A 230 -36.35 46.02 54.10
C LYS A 230 -36.79 44.85 55.00
N LYS A 231 -38.03 44.89 55.51
CA LYS A 231 -38.62 43.83 56.34
C LYS A 231 -39.49 42.83 55.55
N MET A 232 -39.75 43.09 54.27
CA MET A 232 -40.20 42.09 53.29
C MET A 232 -39.01 41.33 52.71
#